data_AF-A0A535D9V5-F1
#
_entry.id   AF-A0A535D9V5-F1
#
_cell.length_a   1.000
_cell.length_b   1.000
_cell.length_c   1.000
_cell.angle_alpha   90.00
_cell.angle_beta   90.00
_cell.angle_gamma   90.00
#
_symmetry.space_group_name_H-M   'P 1'
#
loop_
_entity.id
_entity.type
_entity.pdbx_description
1 polymer ?
#
loop_
_entity_poly.entity_id
_entity_poly.type
_entity_poly.pdbx_seq_one_letter_code
_entity_poly.pdbx_strand_id
1 'polypeptide(L)'
;MKPGEVLFIKHGFPTTTGSREYIWAAVNRWRGTRLTVQVANDPNEVEGLRMGMTVLLEEADIFDWMLQLPGDRSEGGYTSKVALEEGYEGSPE
;
A
#
# COMPACT_ATOMS: atom_id res chain seq x y z
N MET A 1 7.28 0.43 -15.99
CA MET A 1 6.15 -0.51 -15.91
C MET A 1 5.63 -0.75 -17.31
N LYS A 2 5.33 -2.00 -17.64
CA LYS A 2 4.67 -2.37 -18.89
C LYS A 2 3.15 -2.13 -18.77
N PRO A 3 2.43 -1.98 -19.88
CA PRO A 3 0.96 -1.93 -19.84
C PRO A 3 0.38 -3.14 -19.07
N GLY A 4 -0.56 -2.87 -18.17
CA GLY A 4 -1.20 -3.88 -17.33
C GLY A 4 -0.43 -4.28 -16.06
N GLU A 5 0.75 -3.70 -15.82
CA GLU A 5 1.46 -3.82 -14.54
C GLU A 5 1.10 -2.66 -13.60
N VAL A 6 0.89 -2.95 -12.32
CA VAL A 6 0.67 -1.95 -11.27
C VAL A 6 1.62 -2.19 -10.12
N LEU A 7 2.42 -1.19 -9.78
CA LEU A 7 3.27 -1.22 -8.60
C LEU A 7 2.48 -0.66 -7.40
N PHE A 8 2.32 -1.48 -6.38
CA PHE A 8 1.83 -1.09 -5.07
C PHE A 8 2.98 -0.95 -4.08
N ILE A 9 2.86 0.02 -3.19
CA ILE A 9 3.73 0.19 -2.02
C ILE A 9 2.87 0.18 -0.76
N LYS A 10 3.44 -0.29 0.35
CA LYS A 10 2.82 -0.22 1.66
C LYS A 10 3.52 0.84 2.48
N HIS A 11 2.75 1.75 3.07
CA HIS A 11 3.27 2.85 3.87
C HIS A 11 2.52 2.92 5.19
N GLY A 12 3.26 3.18 6.28
CA GLY A 12 2.67 3.37 7.61
C GLY A 12 2.24 4.81 7.82
N PHE A 13 0.95 5.10 7.81
CA PHE A 13 0.39 6.42 8.09
C PHE A 13 0.15 6.59 9.60
N PRO A 14 0.42 7.77 10.18
CA PRO A 14 0.17 8.00 11.60
C PRO A 14 -1.33 7.95 11.90
N THR A 15 -1.70 7.30 13.01
CA THR A 15 -3.06 7.31 13.54
C THR A 15 -3.22 8.38 14.62
N THR A 16 -4.46 8.70 14.99
CA THR A 16 -4.76 9.64 16.09
C THR A 16 -4.33 9.11 17.46
N THR A 17 -4.11 7.80 17.58
CA THR A 17 -3.65 7.13 18.81
C THR A 17 -2.13 7.10 18.97
N GLY A 18 -1.37 7.65 18.01
CA GLY A 18 0.09 7.65 18.02
C GLY A 18 0.73 6.37 17.46
N SER A 19 -0.07 5.44 16.94
CA SER A 19 0.36 4.25 16.23
C SER A 19 0.54 4.54 14.72
N ARG A 20 0.75 3.49 13.92
CA ARG A 20 0.71 3.56 12.47
C ARG A 20 -0.24 2.51 11.91
N GLU A 21 -1.06 2.91 10.95
CA GLU A 21 -1.83 1.99 10.12
C GLU A 21 -1.09 1.81 8.79
N TYR A 22 -0.87 0.56 8.37
CA TYR A 22 -0.14 0.26 7.15
C TYR A 22 -1.09 0.05 5.98
N ILE A 23 -1.02 0.95 5.01
CA ILE A 23 -1.96 1.04 3.90
C ILE A 23 -1.22 0.77 2.59
N TRP A 24 -1.84 -0.02 1.72
CA TRP A 24 -1.37 -0.21 0.34
C TRP A 24 -1.78 0.99 -0.52
N ALA A 25 -0.90 1.40 -1.43
CA ALA A 25 -1.14 2.48 -2.38
C ALA A 25 -0.53 2.15 -3.75
N ALA A 26 -1.26 2.43 -4.82
CA ALA A 26 -0.81 2.27 -6.19
C ALA A 26 0.09 3.46 -6.61
N VAL A 27 1.26 3.17 -7.17
CA VAL A 27 2.21 4.20 -7.61
C VAL A 27 1.79 4.77 -8.97
N ASN A 28 1.42 6.05 -8.98
CA ASN A 28 1.09 6.80 -10.22
C ASN A 28 2.35 7.42 -10.84
N ARG A 29 3.28 7.90 -10.01
CA ARG A 29 4.51 8.55 -10.45
C ARG A 29 5.60 8.40 -9.40
N TRP A 30 6.84 8.16 -9.84
CA TRP A 30 8.03 8.12 -8.98
C TRP A 30 9.12 8.97 -9.63
N ARG A 31 9.61 10.00 -8.92
CA ARG A 31 10.70 10.87 -9.39
C ARG A 31 11.67 11.18 -8.24
N GLY A 32 12.93 10.78 -8.40
CA GLY A 32 13.88 10.84 -7.30
C GLY A 32 13.32 10.04 -6.12
N THR A 33 13.30 10.64 -4.93
CA THR A 33 12.76 10.02 -3.71
C THR A 33 11.26 10.23 -3.51
N ARG A 34 10.57 10.96 -4.40
CA ARG A 34 9.15 11.30 -4.22
C ARG A 34 8.23 10.46 -5.06
N LEU A 35 7.18 9.97 -4.41
CA LEU A 35 6.12 9.18 -5.03
C LEU A 35 4.81 9.96 -4.99
N THR A 36 4.08 9.97 -6.10
CA THR A 36 2.65 10.29 -6.15
C THR A 36 1.92 8.96 -6.24
N VAL A 37 1.07 8.67 -5.25
CA VAL A 37 0.38 7.39 -5.13
C VAL A 37 -1.12 7.60 -4.97
N GLN A 38 -1.91 6.59 -5.30
CA GLN A 38 -3.33 6.51 -5.00
C GLN A 38 -3.57 5.46 -3.91
N VAL A 39 -4.27 5.83 -2.83
CA VAL A 39 -4.61 4.91 -1.74
C VAL A 39 -5.45 3.74 -2.27
N ALA A 40 -5.04 2.51 -1.97
CA ALA A 40 -5.60 1.30 -2.60
C ALA A 40 -6.52 0.47 -1.70
N ASN A 41 -6.58 0.76 -0.39
CA ASN A 41 -7.54 0.17 0.53
C ASN A 41 -8.03 1.22 1.54
N ASP A 42 -9.21 1.02 2.11
CA ASP A 42 -9.77 1.97 3.07
C ASP A 42 -8.99 1.96 4.40
N PRO A 43 -8.56 3.14 4.88
CA PRO A 43 -7.98 3.29 6.22
C PRO A 43 -9.08 3.31 7.29
N ASN A 44 -8.79 2.69 8.44
CA ASN A 44 -9.70 2.65 9.59
C ASN A 44 -9.43 3.78 10.59
N GLU A 45 -8.15 4.09 10.84
CA GLU A 45 -7.72 4.98 11.93
C GLU A 45 -6.94 6.22 11.46
N VAL A 46 -6.67 6.32 10.15
CA VAL A 46 -5.98 7.47 9.57
C VAL A 46 -6.99 8.57 9.24
N GLU A 47 -7.02 9.61 10.08
CA GLU A 47 -7.91 10.75 9.89
C GLU A 47 -7.64 11.46 8.56
N GLY A 48 -8.71 11.75 7.80
CA GLY A 48 -8.63 12.47 6.53
C GLY A 48 -8.14 11.66 5.33
N LEU A 49 -7.63 10.44 5.52
CA LEU A 49 -7.23 9.55 4.44
C LEU A 49 -8.41 8.65 4.00
N ARG A 50 -8.55 8.40 2.70
CA ARG A 50 -9.61 7.57 2.10
C ARG A 50 -9.09 6.80 0.91
N MET A 51 -9.67 5.64 0.61
CA MET A 51 -9.39 4.91 -0.63
C MET A 51 -9.60 5.82 -1.85
N GLY A 52 -8.74 5.68 -2.87
CA GLY A 52 -8.77 6.46 -4.09
C GLY A 52 -8.16 7.87 -3.99
N MET A 53 -7.88 8.37 -2.78
CA MET A 53 -7.21 9.65 -2.59
C MET A 53 -5.77 9.62 -3.15
N THR A 54 -5.35 10.70 -3.80
CA THR A 54 -3.96 10.86 -4.25
C THR A 54 -3.14 11.56 -3.18
N VAL A 55 -2.00 10.98 -2.80
CA VAL A 55 -1.08 11.53 -1.79
C VAL A 55 0.37 11.53 -2.27
N LEU A 56 1.22 12.33 -1.63
CA LEU A 56 2.66 12.39 -1.86
C LEU A 56 3.38 11.70 -0.71
N LEU A 57 4.33 10.82 -1.04
CA LEU A 57 5.14 10.05 -0.09
C LEU A 57 6.62 10.15 -0.43
N GLU A 58 7.47 9.86 0.56
CA GLU A 58 8.91 9.71 0.37
C GLU A 58 9.29 8.21 0.32
N GLU A 59 10.24 7.88 -0.54
CA GLU A 59 10.72 6.51 -0.79
C GLU A 59 11.29 5.85 0.47
N ALA A 60 11.92 6.64 1.34
CA ALA A 60 12.52 6.16 2.58
C ALA A 60 11.50 5.57 3.58
N ASP A 61 10.22 5.88 3.41
CA ASP A 61 9.14 5.44 4.32
C ASP A 61 8.35 4.23 3.76
N ILE A 62 8.80 3.63 2.65
CA ILE A 62 8.19 2.43 2.07
C ILE A 62 8.49 1.22 2.97
N PHE A 63 7.44 0.54 3.43
CA PHE A 63 7.53 -0.64 4.29
C PHE A 63 7.53 -1.97 3.51
N ASP A 64 6.75 -2.05 2.44
CA ASP A 64 6.66 -3.23 1.57
C ASP A 64 6.30 -2.78 0.14
N TRP A 65 6.49 -3.67 -0.83
CA TRP A 65 6.14 -3.44 -2.23
C TRP A 65 5.49 -4.68 -2.83
N MET A 66 4.63 -4.49 -3.81
CA MET A 66 4.02 -5.57 -4.57
C MET A 66 3.87 -5.13 -6.02
N LEU A 67 4.40 -5.91 -6.96
CA LEU A 67 4.18 -5.70 -8.39
C LEU A 67 3.07 -6.64 -8.85
N GLN A 68 1.90 -6.08 -9.17
CA GLN A 68 0.85 -6.82 -9.85
C GLN A 68 1.18 -6.88 -11.34
N LEU A 69 1.24 -8.10 -11.86
CA LEU A 69 1.46 -8.40 -13.28
C LEU A 69 0.11 -8.59 -13.98
N PRO A 70 0.07 -8.56 -15.32
CA PRO A 70 -1.14 -8.93 -16.06
C PRO A 70 -1.68 -10.31 -15.64
N GLY A 71 -2.98 -10.38 -15.37
CA GLY A 71 -3.65 -11.54 -14.77
C GLY A 71 -3.65 -11.49 -13.23
N ASP A 72 -3.81 -12.64 -12.59
CA ASP A 72 -3.88 -12.76 -11.11
C ASP A 72 -2.51 -13.05 -10.48
N ARG A 73 -1.42 -12.67 -11.15
CA ARG A 73 -0.06 -12.92 -10.69
C ARG A 73 0.53 -11.69 -10.02
N SER A 74 1.24 -11.90 -8.92
CA SER A 74 1.97 -10.84 -8.23
C SER A 74 3.37 -11.27 -7.80
N GLU A 75 4.28 -10.30 -7.78
CA GLU A 75 5.62 -10.39 -7.17
C GLU A 75 5.68 -9.47 -5.95
N GLY A 76 6.55 -9.75 -4.99
CA GLY A 76 6.58 -9.01 -3.72
C GLY A 76 5.41 -9.36 -2.81
N GLY A 77 4.91 -8.38 -2.05
CA GLY A 77 3.79 -8.52 -1.12
C GLY A 77 4.12 -9.39 0.07
N TYR A 78 5.35 -9.29 0.59
CA TYR A 78 5.85 -10.18 1.63
C TYR A 78 4.94 -10.14 2.87
N THR A 79 4.53 -8.95 3.31
CA THR A 79 3.71 -8.78 4.50
C THR A 79 2.33 -9.42 4.35
N SER A 80 1.76 -9.40 3.14
CA SER A 80 0.49 -10.09 2.84
C SER A 80 0.66 -11.61 2.83
N LYS A 81 1.76 -12.12 2.27
CA LYS A 81 2.04 -13.57 2.23
C LYS A 81 2.22 -14.14 3.63
N VAL A 82 3.01 -13.47 4.48
CA VAL A 82 3.18 -13.87 5.88
C VAL A 82 1.85 -13.84 6.62
N ALA A 83 1.03 -12.79 6.44
CA ALA A 83 -0.28 -12.72 7.08
C ALA A 83 -1.20 -13.89 6.68
N LEU A 84 -1.18 -14.31 5.42
CA LEU A 84 -1.95 -15.46 4.94
C LEU A 84 -1.40 -16.80 5.48
N GLU A 85 -0.08 -16.96 5.52
CA GLU A 85 0.58 -18.16 6.05
C GLU A 85 0.32 -18.36 7.55
N GLU A 86 0.29 -17.28 8.31
CA GLU A 86 0.00 -17.27 9.75
C GLU A 86 -1.51 -17.30 10.08
N GLY A 87 -2.38 -17.40 9.07
CA GLY A 87 -3.83 -17.53 9.25
C GLY A 87 -4.53 -16.26 9.73
N TYR A 88 -4.01 -15.07 9.38
CA TYR A 88 -4.67 -13.80 9.70
C TYR A 88 -5.93 -13.62 8.83
N GLU A 89 -7.05 -14.12 9.33
CA GLU A 89 -8.38 -13.74 8.85
C GLU A 89 -8.64 -12.29 9.27
N GLY A 90 -8.37 -11.35 8.37
CA GLY A 90 -8.80 -9.95 8.56
C GLY A 90 -10.28 -9.93 8.95
N SER A 91 -10.60 -9.19 10.01
CA SER A 91 -11.94 -9.16 10.59
C SER A 91 -13.01 -8.90 9.51
N PRO A 92 -14.10 -9.69 9.46
CA PRO A 92 -15.18 -9.42 8.53
C PRO A 92 -15.85 -8.09 8.90
N GLU A 93 -16.18 -7.32 7.87
CA GLU A 93 -16.92 -6.04 7.90
C GLU A 93 -18.22 -6.12 8.71
#